data_AF-A0A841D6L2-F1
#
_entry.id   AF-A0A841D6L2-F1
#
_cell.length_a   1.000
_cell.length_b   1.000
_cell.length_c   1.000
_cell.angle_alpha   90.00
_cell.angle_beta   90.00
_cell.angle_gamma   90.00
#
_symmetry.space_group_name_H-M   'P 1'
#
loop_
_entity.id
_entity.type
_entity.pdbx_description
1 polymer ?
#
loop_
_entity_poly.entity_id
_entity_poly.type
_entity_poly.pdbx_seq_one_letter_code
_entity_poly.pdbx_strand_id
1 'polypeptide(L)'
;MTVTMELADVLTEAALRWEGVAFQTGPADRPGAEAGVRLAYRAAGLAEPEKIIWVDSPAAGARAITTLGAGRSVRERVRTRPWELARAEVHASLGPVDWPVAWSLTGGRLWDPVNALVTRVRQGIAATEESEAAGAALRASTLDAVLGQQDAPWLALFEALDRPEVEGLVRVARSAGWWWPFEHVAIVCERPAELHRDELGRLHRAGGPALLFPDGFAVHAWGGMPVPADFAASMATLTPERIRAEDNAELRRVMLEHFGYDRYLAESGATPLHRDEMGVLWRIDLPGDEPVVMVEVVNSTAEPDGGFRKYWLRVPPGTRTARAGVAWTFGMAEADYRPERET
;
A
#
# COMPACT_ATOMS: atom_id res chain seq x y z
N MET A 1 -33.27 3.35 8.18
CA MET A 1 -32.81 4.38 7.23
C MET A 1 -32.57 3.66 5.93
N THR A 2 -33.19 4.12 4.86
CA THR A 2 -33.00 3.55 3.52
C THR A 2 -32.06 4.46 2.74
N VAL A 3 -31.17 3.89 1.94
CA VAL A 3 -30.30 4.67 1.05
C VAL A 3 -31.14 5.15 -0.14
N THR A 4 -31.68 6.35 0.01
CA THR A 4 -32.34 7.09 -1.08
C THR A 4 -31.29 7.61 -2.05
N MET A 5 -31.70 8.09 -3.23
CA MET A 5 -30.79 8.76 -4.17
C MET A 5 -30.10 9.96 -3.53
N GLU A 6 -30.84 10.79 -2.79
CA GLU A 6 -30.29 11.95 -2.08
C GLU A 6 -29.21 11.55 -1.07
N LEU A 7 -29.44 10.49 -0.27
CA LEU A 7 -28.44 9.99 0.66
C LEU A 7 -27.23 9.38 -0.09
N ALA A 8 -27.45 8.69 -1.21
CA ALA A 8 -26.37 8.17 -2.03
C ALA A 8 -25.47 9.28 -2.59
N ASP A 9 -26.04 10.42 -2.98
CA ASP A 9 -25.29 11.59 -3.43
C ASP A 9 -24.45 12.17 -2.28
N VAL A 10 -25.04 12.38 -1.09
CA VAL A 10 -24.32 12.85 0.11
C VAL A 10 -23.14 11.93 0.47
N LEU A 11 -23.37 10.62 0.43
CA LEU A 11 -22.36 9.60 0.71
C LEU A 11 -21.22 9.65 -0.32
N THR A 12 -21.56 9.73 -1.60
CA THR A 12 -20.57 9.79 -2.69
C THR A 12 -19.73 11.06 -2.61
N GLU A 13 -20.36 12.21 -2.36
CA GLU A 13 -19.65 13.48 -2.18
C GLU A 13 -18.72 13.45 -0.95
N ALA A 14 -19.16 12.81 0.14
CA ALA A 14 -18.31 12.63 1.31
C ALA A 14 -17.08 11.79 0.97
N ALA A 15 -17.23 10.69 0.21
CA ALA A 15 -16.11 9.88 -0.24
C ALA A 15 -15.09 10.71 -1.04
N LEU A 16 -15.56 11.56 -1.97
CA LEU A 16 -14.68 12.42 -2.78
C LEU A 16 -13.92 13.45 -1.92
N ARG A 17 -14.59 14.08 -0.94
CA ARG A 17 -13.92 15.00 -0.01
C ARG A 17 -12.87 14.29 0.82
N TRP A 18 -13.18 13.11 1.33
CA TRP A 18 -12.29 12.32 2.17
C TRP A 18 -11.16 11.65 1.41
N GLU A 19 -11.30 11.41 0.10
CA GLU A 19 -10.18 11.04 -0.77
C GLU A 19 -9.10 12.12 -0.75
N GLY A 20 -9.51 13.39 -0.90
CA GLY A 20 -8.60 14.53 -0.80
C GLY A 20 -7.87 14.60 0.55
N VAL A 21 -8.57 14.32 1.65
CA VAL A 21 -7.98 14.27 3.00
C VAL A 21 -6.99 13.11 3.13
N ALA A 22 -7.38 11.89 2.70
CA ALA A 22 -6.60 10.68 2.89
C ALA A 22 -5.18 10.75 2.30
N PHE A 23 -5.07 11.47 1.19
CA PHE A 23 -3.86 11.61 0.39
C PHE A 23 -3.29 13.04 0.42
N GLN A 24 -3.74 13.88 1.36
CA GLN A 24 -3.24 15.23 1.51
C GLN A 24 -1.75 15.23 1.91
N THR A 25 -1.02 16.17 1.31
CA THR A 25 0.40 16.46 1.61
C THR A 25 0.58 17.90 2.07
N GLY A 26 1.77 18.22 2.56
CA GLY A 26 2.14 19.55 3.05
C GLY A 26 2.04 19.67 4.58
N PRO A 27 2.24 20.86 5.16
CA PRO A 27 2.27 21.03 6.62
C PRO A 27 0.93 20.67 7.28
N ALA A 28 0.99 20.15 8.50
CA ALA A 28 -0.19 19.95 9.33
C ALA A 28 -0.80 21.30 9.78
N ASP A 29 -2.13 21.32 9.94
CA ASP A 29 -2.82 22.35 10.72
C ASP A 29 -2.67 21.98 12.20
N ARG A 30 -1.56 22.43 12.82
CA ARG A 30 -1.26 22.07 14.20
C ARG A 30 -2.36 22.50 15.18
N PRO A 31 -2.85 23.77 15.16
CA PRO A 31 -3.98 24.18 16.02
C PRO A 31 -5.24 23.33 15.81
N GLY A 32 -5.58 23.02 14.54
CA GLY A 32 -6.71 22.16 14.20
C GLY A 32 -6.57 20.76 14.81
N ALA A 33 -5.41 20.13 14.63
CA ALA A 33 -5.10 18.79 15.12
C ALA A 33 -5.12 18.74 16.65
N GLU A 34 -4.48 19.69 17.32
CA GLU A 34 -4.43 19.74 18.78
C GLU A 34 -5.82 19.91 19.41
N ALA A 35 -6.68 20.74 18.82
CA ALA A 35 -8.06 20.88 19.26
C ALA A 35 -8.87 19.60 19.03
N GLY A 36 -8.61 18.88 17.92
CA GLY A 36 -9.20 17.57 17.65
C GLY A 36 -8.78 16.49 18.65
N VAL A 37 -7.48 16.44 18.99
CA VAL A 37 -6.94 15.54 20.01
C VAL A 37 -7.64 15.79 21.34
N ARG A 38 -7.66 17.04 21.82
CA ARG A 38 -8.32 17.39 23.09
C ARG A 38 -9.81 17.05 23.08
N LEU A 39 -10.51 17.29 21.97
CA LEU A 39 -11.90 16.90 21.80
C LEU A 39 -12.11 15.39 21.91
N ALA A 40 -11.25 14.59 21.27
CA ALA A 40 -11.33 13.13 21.33
C ALA A 40 -11.12 12.59 22.77
N TYR A 41 -10.21 13.18 23.55
CA TYR A 41 -10.03 12.82 24.97
C TYR A 41 -11.24 13.19 25.81
N ARG A 42 -11.79 14.40 25.64
CA ARG A 42 -12.99 14.84 26.37
C ARG A 42 -14.19 13.95 26.05
N ALA A 43 -14.41 13.63 24.77
CA ALA A 43 -15.47 12.71 24.34
C ALA A 43 -15.31 11.30 24.96
N ALA A 44 -14.07 10.85 25.18
CA ALA A 44 -13.76 9.59 25.85
C ALA A 44 -13.85 9.65 27.38
N GLY A 45 -14.23 10.79 27.98
CA GLY A 45 -14.26 10.99 29.43
C GLY A 45 -12.88 10.89 30.08
N LEU A 46 -11.84 11.36 29.38
CA LEU A 46 -10.45 11.40 29.84
C LEU A 46 -10.02 12.85 30.11
N ALA A 47 -9.04 13.01 30.99
CA ALA A 47 -8.29 14.26 31.07
C ALA A 47 -7.54 14.48 29.75
N GLU A 48 -7.45 15.72 29.30
CA GLU A 48 -6.65 16.07 28.12
C GLU A 48 -5.17 15.74 28.35
N PRO A 49 -4.41 15.41 27.28
CA PRO A 49 -2.98 15.17 27.41
C PRO A 49 -2.28 16.43 27.92
N GLU A 50 -1.37 16.27 28.88
CA GLU A 50 -0.59 17.36 29.46
C GLU A 50 0.29 18.05 28.41
N LYS A 51 0.77 17.26 27.44
CA LYS A 51 1.60 17.72 26.33
C LYS A 51 1.17 17.08 25.01
N ILE A 52 1.23 17.87 23.95
CA ILE A 52 1.13 17.37 22.57
C ILE A 52 2.50 17.55 21.93
N ILE A 53 3.14 16.44 21.56
CA ILE A 53 4.47 16.41 20.96
C ILE A 53 4.31 16.22 19.46
N TRP A 54 4.94 17.10 18.69
CA TRP A 54 4.97 17.01 17.23
C TRP A 54 6.21 16.27 16.75
N VAL A 55 6.03 15.36 15.80
CA VAL A 55 7.10 14.64 15.11
C VAL A 55 6.90 14.76 13.60
N ASP A 56 7.99 14.68 12.87
CA ASP A 56 7.98 14.91 11.42
C ASP A 56 7.49 13.69 10.62
N SER A 57 7.59 12.48 11.17
CA SER A 57 7.16 11.26 10.49
C SER A 57 6.58 10.18 11.42
N PRO A 58 5.83 9.20 10.87
CA PRO A 58 5.36 8.08 11.65
C PRO A 58 6.49 7.19 12.17
N ALA A 59 7.65 7.18 11.49
CA ALA A 59 8.84 6.48 11.97
C ALA A 59 9.43 7.18 13.21
N ALA A 60 9.51 8.52 13.20
CA ALA A 60 9.89 9.30 14.37
C ALA A 60 8.90 9.11 15.53
N GLY A 61 7.60 9.09 15.25
CA GLY A 61 6.56 8.77 16.24
C GLY A 61 6.72 7.37 16.85
N ALA A 62 6.93 6.36 16.01
CA ALA A 62 7.15 4.97 16.44
C ALA A 62 8.35 4.82 17.39
N ARG A 63 9.42 5.59 17.17
CA ARG A 63 10.62 5.66 18.05
C ARG A 63 10.39 6.48 19.31
N ALA A 64 9.62 7.56 19.21
CA ALA A 64 9.33 8.42 20.35
C ALA A 64 8.55 7.67 21.45
N ILE A 65 7.64 6.77 21.06
CA ILE A 65 6.84 5.97 22.01
C ILE A 65 7.70 5.10 22.91
N THR A 66 8.78 4.52 22.38
CA THR A 66 9.62 3.58 23.15
C THR A 66 10.52 4.30 24.16
N THR A 67 10.66 5.62 24.04
CA THR A 67 11.60 6.43 24.83
C THR A 67 10.88 7.39 25.77
N LEU A 68 9.70 7.87 25.40
CA LEU A 68 8.90 8.77 26.21
C LEU A 68 8.11 7.96 27.22
N GLY A 69 8.22 8.31 28.51
CA GLY A 69 7.33 7.80 29.57
C GLY A 69 5.91 8.34 29.42
N ALA A 70 5.25 8.07 28.29
CA ALA A 70 3.99 8.65 27.86
C ALA A 70 2.78 8.13 28.66
N GLY A 71 2.97 7.07 29.46
CA GLY A 71 1.91 6.33 30.15
C GLY A 71 1.36 5.21 29.29
N ARG A 72 0.21 4.65 29.69
CA ARG A 72 -0.44 3.60 28.91
C ARG A 72 -1.13 4.19 27.68
N SER A 73 -1.20 3.42 26.60
CA SER A 73 -2.00 3.77 25.43
C SER A 73 -3.47 3.88 25.84
N VAL A 74 -4.11 4.98 25.47
CA VAL A 74 -5.55 5.20 25.66
C VAL A 74 -6.31 5.12 24.33
N ARG A 75 -5.67 4.59 23.27
CA ARG A 75 -6.25 4.43 21.93
C ARG A 75 -7.59 3.70 21.96
N GLU A 76 -7.72 2.69 22.81
CA GLU A 76 -8.98 1.93 22.91
C GLU A 76 -10.15 2.84 23.30
N ARG A 77 -9.95 3.75 24.25
CA ARG A 77 -10.98 4.69 24.71
C ARG A 77 -11.18 5.86 23.77
N VAL A 78 -10.09 6.40 23.22
CA VAL A 78 -10.11 7.63 22.39
C VAL A 78 -10.54 7.36 20.95
N ARG A 79 -10.23 6.17 20.42
CA ARG A 79 -10.51 5.81 19.02
C ARG A 79 -11.41 4.60 18.90
N THR A 80 -11.06 3.46 19.51
CA THR A 80 -11.77 2.20 19.23
C THR A 80 -13.22 2.23 19.69
N ARG A 81 -13.50 2.60 20.95
CA ARG A 81 -14.88 2.62 21.48
C ARG A 81 -15.80 3.60 20.74
N PRO A 82 -15.43 4.89 20.52
CA PRO A 82 -16.29 5.80 19.79
C PRO A 82 -16.54 5.33 18.35
N TRP A 83 -15.52 4.76 17.70
CA TRP A 83 -15.64 4.19 16.36
C TRP A 83 -16.58 2.98 16.33
N GLU A 84 -16.49 2.08 17.32
CA GLU A 84 -17.35 0.89 17.41
C GLU A 84 -18.80 1.29 17.68
N LEU A 85 -19.02 2.28 18.54
CA LEU A 85 -20.34 2.85 18.80
C LEU A 85 -20.93 3.45 17.53
N ALA A 86 -20.19 4.35 16.86
CA ALA A 86 -20.63 4.96 15.60
C ALA A 86 -20.95 3.90 14.53
N ARG A 87 -20.11 2.86 14.39
CA ARG A 87 -20.37 1.74 13.47
C ARG A 87 -21.62 0.96 13.83
N ALA A 88 -21.82 0.65 15.11
CA ALA A 88 -22.98 -0.11 15.57
C ALA A 88 -24.28 0.67 15.32
N GLU A 89 -24.29 1.97 15.58
CA GLU A 89 -25.44 2.84 15.31
C GLU A 89 -25.74 2.98 13.81
N VAL A 90 -24.71 3.17 12.98
CA VAL A 90 -24.85 3.21 11.53
C VAL A 90 -25.43 1.88 11.02
N HIS A 91 -24.88 0.74 11.47
CA HIS A 91 -25.39 -0.57 11.08
C HIS A 91 -26.83 -0.80 11.56
N ALA A 92 -27.18 -0.41 12.79
CA ALA A 92 -28.53 -0.53 13.33
C ALA A 92 -29.54 0.37 12.59
N SER A 93 -29.12 1.57 12.19
CA SER A 93 -29.99 2.52 11.48
C SER A 93 -30.23 2.11 10.02
N LEU A 94 -29.22 1.62 9.31
CA LEU A 94 -29.34 1.19 7.90
C LEU A 94 -29.93 -0.21 7.76
N GLY A 95 -29.62 -1.11 8.70
CA GLY A 95 -29.98 -2.52 8.57
C GLY A 95 -29.20 -3.25 7.48
N PRO A 96 -29.44 -4.56 7.28
CA PRO A 96 -28.58 -5.43 6.48
C PRO A 96 -28.63 -5.18 4.96
N VAL A 97 -29.67 -4.50 4.46
CA VAL A 97 -29.84 -4.22 3.02
C VAL A 97 -29.12 -2.94 2.62
N ASP A 98 -29.30 -1.87 3.38
CA ASP A 98 -28.77 -0.55 3.04
C ASP A 98 -27.33 -0.34 3.52
N TRP A 99 -26.88 -1.07 4.55
CA TRP A 99 -25.50 -1.01 5.06
C TRP A 99 -24.43 -1.27 3.97
N PRO A 100 -24.49 -2.37 3.20
CA PRO A 100 -23.50 -2.64 2.16
C PRO A 100 -23.49 -1.57 1.05
N VAL A 101 -24.65 -0.98 0.73
CA VAL A 101 -24.78 0.10 -0.26
C VAL A 101 -24.11 1.37 0.26
N ALA A 102 -24.41 1.78 1.51
CA ALA A 102 -23.79 2.97 2.07
C ALA A 102 -22.26 2.83 2.19
N TRP A 103 -21.78 1.64 2.58
CA TRP A 103 -20.36 1.34 2.62
C TRP A 103 -19.71 1.40 1.24
N SER A 104 -20.32 0.80 0.21
CA SER A 104 -19.76 0.78 -1.15
C SER A 104 -19.70 2.16 -1.81
N LEU A 105 -20.59 3.08 -1.42
CA LEU A 105 -20.58 4.48 -1.87
C LEU A 105 -19.56 5.35 -1.13
N THR A 106 -19.14 4.95 0.07
CA THR A 106 -18.21 5.72 0.93
C THR A 106 -16.88 4.98 1.12
N GLY A 107 -16.70 4.37 2.29
CA GLY A 107 -15.45 3.79 2.75
C GLY A 107 -14.96 2.64 1.90
N GLY A 108 -15.87 1.87 1.30
CA GLY A 108 -15.52 0.79 0.37
C GLY A 108 -14.68 1.27 -0.81
N ARG A 109 -14.92 2.49 -1.32
CA ARG A 109 -14.15 3.08 -2.42
C ARG A 109 -12.72 3.44 -2.03
N LEU A 110 -12.53 3.86 -0.78
CA LEU A 110 -11.25 4.34 -0.26
C LEU A 110 -10.43 3.22 0.41
N TRP A 111 -11.07 2.11 0.77
CA TRP A 111 -10.52 1.08 1.62
C TRP A 111 -9.19 0.52 1.09
N ASP A 112 -9.17 0.01 -0.14
CA ASP A 112 -8.00 -0.63 -0.72
C ASP A 112 -6.82 0.34 -0.93
N PRO A 113 -6.98 1.51 -1.60
CA PRO A 113 -5.85 2.41 -1.82
C PRO A 113 -5.29 2.99 -0.51
N VAL A 114 -6.14 3.27 0.49
CA VAL A 114 -5.67 3.75 1.80
C VAL A 114 -4.96 2.65 2.59
N ASN A 115 -5.50 1.42 2.64
CA ASN A 115 -4.84 0.31 3.34
C ASN A 115 -3.53 -0.11 2.68
N ALA A 116 -3.44 -0.03 1.35
CA ALA A 116 -2.19 -0.24 0.63
C ALA A 116 -1.13 0.77 1.08
N LEU A 117 -1.48 2.07 1.17
CA LEU A 117 -0.59 3.11 1.69
C LEU A 117 -0.17 2.85 3.15
N VAL A 118 -1.12 2.57 4.04
CA VAL A 118 -0.84 2.26 5.46
C VAL A 118 0.13 1.08 5.59
N THR A 119 -0.09 0.02 4.81
CA THR A 119 0.78 -1.16 4.79
C THR A 119 2.19 -0.78 4.36
N ARG A 120 2.33 0.05 3.31
CA ARG A 120 3.63 0.52 2.82
C ARG A 120 4.35 1.40 3.83
N VAL A 121 3.64 2.29 4.53
CA VAL A 121 4.20 3.10 5.62
C VAL A 121 4.72 2.20 6.74
N ARG A 122 3.95 1.21 7.19
CA ARG A 122 4.38 0.27 8.24
C ARG A 122 5.60 -0.55 7.83
N GLN A 123 5.65 -1.00 6.57
CA GLN A 123 6.82 -1.70 6.02
C GLN A 123 8.04 -0.77 5.98
N GLY A 124 7.86 0.48 5.53
CA GLY A 124 8.92 1.49 5.52
C GLY A 124 9.47 1.78 6.91
N ILE A 125 8.60 1.93 7.92
CA ILE A 125 9.02 2.12 9.33
C ILE A 125 9.91 0.96 9.78
N ALA A 126 9.50 -0.29 9.52
CA ALA A 126 10.29 -1.47 9.89
C ALA A 126 11.65 -1.50 9.18
N ALA A 127 11.69 -1.09 7.90
CA ALA A 127 12.89 -1.06 7.08
C ALA A 127 13.89 0.05 7.47
N THR A 128 13.53 0.95 8.39
CA THR A 128 14.48 1.93 8.95
C THR A 128 15.46 1.33 9.95
N GLU A 129 15.28 0.06 10.34
CA GLU A 129 16.15 -0.67 11.25
C GLU A 129 16.93 -1.75 10.51
N GLU A 130 18.21 -1.91 10.84
CA GLU A 130 19.05 -2.98 10.30
C GLU A 130 18.65 -4.35 10.85
N SER A 131 18.21 -4.40 12.11
CA SER A 131 17.78 -5.63 12.77
C SER A 131 16.30 -5.90 12.54
N GLU A 132 15.98 -7.10 12.06
CA GLU A 132 14.59 -7.56 11.91
C GLU A 132 13.79 -7.44 13.21
N ALA A 133 14.41 -7.74 14.36
CA ALA A 133 13.76 -7.63 15.66
C ALA A 133 13.42 -6.19 16.04
N ALA A 134 14.34 -5.25 15.79
CA ALA A 134 14.11 -3.83 16.03
C ALA A 134 13.03 -3.27 15.09
N GLY A 135 13.10 -3.63 13.80
CA GLY A 135 12.09 -3.25 12.80
C GLY A 135 10.71 -3.80 13.13
N ALA A 136 10.62 -5.04 13.61
CA ALA A 136 9.37 -5.64 14.08
C ALA A 136 8.81 -4.91 15.32
N ALA A 137 9.67 -4.49 16.26
CA ALA A 137 9.28 -3.72 17.43
C ALA A 137 8.73 -2.33 17.06
N LEU A 138 9.38 -1.60 16.15
CA LEU A 138 8.86 -0.33 15.65
C LEU A 138 7.54 -0.50 14.88
N ARG A 139 7.42 -1.56 14.07
CA ARG A 139 6.14 -1.86 13.41
C ARG A 139 5.04 -2.14 14.42
N ALA A 140 5.34 -2.87 15.50
CA ALA A 140 4.38 -3.17 16.56
C ALA A 140 3.93 -1.91 17.31
N SER A 141 4.80 -0.92 17.52
CA SER A 141 4.40 0.35 18.17
C SER A 141 3.40 1.17 17.34
N THR A 142 3.28 0.90 16.04
CA THR A 142 2.22 1.49 15.19
C THR A 142 0.83 0.90 15.42
N LEU A 143 0.68 -0.15 16.24
CA LEU A 143 -0.63 -0.70 16.59
C LEU A 143 -1.40 0.23 17.55
N ASP A 144 -0.66 1.01 18.33
CA ASP A 144 -1.22 2.08 19.19
C ASP A 144 -1.45 3.40 18.44
N ALA A 145 -1.18 3.44 17.14
CA ALA A 145 -1.48 4.61 16.32
C ALA A 145 -2.98 4.72 16.01
N VAL A 146 -3.48 5.95 16.04
CA VAL A 146 -4.64 6.39 15.28
C VAL A 146 -4.11 6.91 13.94
N LEU A 147 -4.71 6.47 12.83
CA LEU A 147 -4.11 6.64 11.50
C LEU A 147 -4.36 8.03 10.90
N GLY A 148 -5.02 8.91 11.63
CA GLY A 148 -5.28 10.30 11.23
C GLY A 148 -5.97 10.33 9.86
N GLN A 149 -5.35 11.01 8.90
CA GLN A 149 -5.90 11.10 7.54
C GLN A 149 -6.14 9.73 6.89
N GLN A 150 -5.42 8.67 7.26
CA GLN A 150 -5.66 7.32 6.73
C GLN A 150 -6.77 6.53 7.45
N ASP A 151 -7.46 7.10 8.45
CA ASP A 151 -8.76 6.58 8.93
C ASP A 151 -9.94 7.05 8.02
N ALA A 152 -9.66 7.83 6.97
CA ALA A 152 -10.63 8.40 6.02
C ALA A 152 -11.73 7.46 5.51
N PRO A 153 -11.47 6.17 5.16
CA PRO A 153 -12.53 5.28 4.68
C PRO A 153 -13.72 5.20 5.65
N TRP A 154 -13.46 5.14 6.96
CA TRP A 154 -14.52 5.10 7.96
C TRP A 154 -15.05 6.47 8.32
N LEU A 155 -14.18 7.47 8.43
CA LEU A 155 -14.57 8.83 8.78
C LEU A 155 -15.46 9.48 7.71
N ALA A 156 -15.31 9.10 6.44
CA ALA A 156 -16.20 9.52 5.35
C ALA A 156 -17.65 9.10 5.60
N LEU A 157 -17.86 7.82 5.95
CA LEU A 157 -19.19 7.30 6.24
C LEU A 157 -19.77 7.92 7.52
N PHE A 158 -18.97 8.00 8.58
CA PHE A 158 -19.42 8.51 9.87
C PHE A 158 -19.79 9.99 9.82
N GLU A 159 -18.99 10.81 9.14
CA GLU A 159 -19.31 12.22 8.97
C GLU A 159 -20.56 12.42 8.10
N ALA A 160 -20.69 11.69 6.99
CA ALA A 160 -21.85 11.79 6.11
C ALA A 160 -23.16 11.42 6.83
N LEU A 161 -23.08 10.58 7.87
CA LEU A 161 -24.21 10.13 8.67
C LEU A 161 -24.27 10.78 10.06
N ASP A 162 -23.59 11.93 10.21
CA ASP A 162 -23.59 12.80 11.39
C ASP A 162 -23.34 12.04 12.71
N ARG A 163 -22.17 11.39 12.81
CA ARG A 163 -21.72 10.68 14.02
C ARG A 163 -20.84 11.60 14.89
N PRO A 164 -21.38 12.28 15.92
CA PRO A 164 -20.61 13.22 16.73
C PRO A 164 -19.56 12.55 17.62
N GLU A 165 -19.70 11.24 17.88
CA GLU A 165 -18.78 10.47 18.73
C GLU A 165 -17.34 10.47 18.18
N VAL A 166 -17.20 10.64 16.86
CA VAL A 166 -15.91 10.64 16.16
C VAL A 166 -15.46 12.04 15.75
N GLU A 167 -16.13 13.11 16.18
CA GLU A 167 -15.83 14.49 15.76
C GLU A 167 -14.36 14.88 16.03
N GLY A 168 -13.82 14.48 17.19
CA GLY A 168 -12.41 14.67 17.50
C GLY A 168 -11.48 13.97 16.51
N LEU A 169 -11.81 12.73 16.13
CA LEU A 169 -11.04 11.96 15.14
C LEU A 169 -11.12 12.58 13.75
N VAL A 170 -12.31 13.03 13.33
CA VAL A 170 -12.54 13.75 12.07
C VAL A 170 -11.65 14.99 12.01
N ARG A 171 -11.62 15.78 13.08
CA ARG A 171 -10.82 17.00 13.16
C ARG A 171 -9.32 16.72 13.06
N VAL A 172 -8.82 15.69 13.75
CA VAL A 172 -7.39 15.32 13.64
C VAL A 172 -7.07 14.83 12.23
N ALA A 173 -7.89 13.96 11.65
CA ALA A 173 -7.66 13.42 10.31
C ALA A 173 -7.61 14.50 9.22
N ARG A 174 -8.42 15.55 9.36
CA ARG A 174 -8.38 16.75 8.50
C ARG A 174 -7.22 17.68 8.73
N SER A 175 -6.46 17.51 9.80
CA SER A 175 -5.45 18.46 10.25
C SER A 175 -4.03 17.90 10.25
N ALA A 176 -3.85 16.59 10.43
CA ALA A 176 -2.53 15.98 10.60
C ALA A 176 -2.48 14.52 10.13
N GLY A 177 -1.28 13.93 10.20
CA GLY A 177 -1.03 12.52 9.94
C GLY A 177 -1.39 11.63 11.13
N TRP A 178 -0.61 10.56 11.31
CA TRP A 178 -0.81 9.60 12.40
C TRP A 178 -0.59 10.24 13.75
N TRP A 179 -1.20 9.68 14.78
CA TRP A 179 -0.97 10.13 16.14
C TRP A 179 -1.17 9.02 17.15
N TRP A 180 -0.53 9.14 18.31
CA TRP A 180 -0.56 8.17 19.38
C TRP A 180 -1.11 8.78 20.66
N PRO A 181 -2.27 8.31 21.12
CA PRO A 181 -2.86 8.79 22.37
C PRO A 181 -2.37 7.98 23.58
N PHE A 182 -1.69 8.63 24.53
CA PHE A 182 -1.33 8.06 25.83
C PHE A 182 -1.89 8.89 26.99
N GLU A 183 -1.89 8.32 28.20
CA GLU A 183 -2.44 8.96 29.40
C GLU A 183 -1.91 10.40 29.64
N HIS A 184 -0.61 10.64 29.42
CA HIS A 184 0.01 11.95 29.72
C HIS A 184 0.35 12.77 28.48
N VAL A 185 0.57 12.11 27.35
CA VAL A 185 1.11 12.74 26.14
C VAL A 185 0.37 12.24 24.91
N ALA A 186 0.07 13.14 23.98
CA ALA A 186 -0.28 12.76 22.61
C ALA A 186 0.89 13.07 21.68
N ILE A 187 1.31 12.11 20.85
CA ILE A 187 2.35 12.31 19.84
C ILE A 187 1.64 12.46 18.49
N VAL A 188 1.82 13.56 17.79
CA VAL A 188 1.15 13.86 16.52
C VAL A 188 2.19 14.02 15.41
N CYS A 189 1.95 13.34 14.30
CA CYS A 189 2.80 13.37 13.13
C CYS A 189 2.37 14.46 12.15
N GLU A 190 3.34 15.14 11.55
CA GLU A 190 3.13 15.91 10.32
C GLU A 190 2.56 15.01 9.19
N ARG A 191 2.04 15.63 8.13
CA ARG A 191 1.67 14.88 6.93
C ARG A 191 2.91 14.58 6.08
N PRO A 192 2.80 13.68 5.08
CA PRO A 192 3.83 13.59 4.06
C PRO A 192 4.04 14.95 3.37
N ALA A 193 5.30 15.31 3.11
CA ALA A 193 5.65 16.44 2.28
C ALA A 193 5.34 16.17 0.80
N GLU A 194 5.58 14.94 0.34
CA GLU A 194 5.28 14.49 -1.02
C GLU A 194 4.59 13.13 -1.00
N LEU A 195 3.67 12.92 -1.95
CA LEU A 195 2.99 11.65 -2.23
C LEU A 195 2.74 11.57 -3.74
N HIS A 196 3.28 10.53 -4.37
CA HIS A 196 3.20 10.29 -5.81
C HIS A 196 2.53 8.95 -6.08
N ARG A 197 1.54 8.97 -6.97
CA ARG A 197 0.73 7.80 -7.34
C ARG A 197 0.61 7.72 -8.86
N ASP A 198 0.49 6.50 -9.39
CA ASP A 198 0.15 6.29 -10.79
C ASP A 198 -1.36 6.50 -11.04
N GLU A 199 -1.77 6.38 -12.30
CA GLU A 199 -3.17 6.55 -12.74
C GLU A 199 -4.14 5.55 -12.08
N LEU A 200 -3.62 4.41 -11.58
CA LEU A 200 -4.37 3.40 -10.84
C LEU A 200 -4.36 3.66 -9.32
N GLY A 201 -3.82 4.80 -8.88
CA GLY A 201 -3.75 5.20 -7.48
C GLY A 201 -2.69 4.46 -6.64
N ARG A 202 -1.79 3.69 -7.27
CA ARG A 202 -0.73 2.95 -6.58
C ARG A 202 0.48 3.85 -6.36
N LEU A 203 1.20 3.68 -5.26
CA LEU A 203 2.46 4.42 -5.03
C LEU A 203 3.44 4.19 -6.18
N HIS A 204 3.88 5.27 -6.83
CA HIS A 204 4.81 5.20 -7.94
C HIS A 204 5.57 6.51 -8.09
N ARG A 205 6.89 6.43 -8.24
CA ARG A 205 7.71 7.53 -8.76
C ARG A 205 9.01 7.00 -9.36
N ALA A 206 9.26 7.31 -10.62
CA ALA A 206 10.48 6.87 -11.30
C ALA A 206 11.74 7.61 -10.83
N GLY A 207 11.65 8.88 -10.45
CA GLY A 207 12.80 9.74 -10.15
C GLY A 207 13.12 9.96 -8.67
N GLY A 208 12.50 9.22 -7.74
CA GLY A 208 12.69 9.47 -6.32
C GLY A 208 11.70 8.72 -5.43
N PRO A 209 11.53 9.13 -4.16
CA PRO A 209 10.57 8.50 -3.26
C PRO A 209 9.13 8.77 -3.70
N ALA A 210 8.30 7.73 -3.63
CA ALA A 210 6.86 7.85 -3.88
C ALA A 210 6.12 8.46 -2.69
N LEU A 211 6.72 8.42 -1.50
CA LEU A 211 6.24 9.06 -0.29
C LEU A 211 7.43 9.65 0.46
N LEU A 212 7.37 10.90 0.86
CA LEU A 212 8.43 11.58 1.61
C LEU A 212 7.85 12.38 2.77
N PHE A 213 8.40 12.21 3.96
CA PHE A 213 8.10 13.01 5.15
C PHE A 213 9.19 14.08 5.39
N PRO A 214 8.88 15.16 6.14
CA PRO A 214 9.80 16.28 6.40
C PRO A 214 11.18 15.91 6.96
N ASP A 215 11.28 14.83 7.75
CA ASP A 215 12.56 14.34 8.32
C ASP A 215 13.36 13.44 7.38
N GLY A 216 12.89 13.24 6.14
CA GLY A 216 13.51 12.37 5.15
C GLY A 216 13.07 10.91 5.25
N PHE A 217 12.16 10.54 6.16
CA PHE A 217 11.53 9.22 6.10
C PHE A 217 10.80 9.05 4.77
N ALA A 218 11.19 8.03 4.01
CA ALA A 218 10.79 7.87 2.63
C ALA A 218 10.36 6.43 2.32
N VAL A 219 9.39 6.29 1.41
CA VAL A 219 9.01 5.02 0.80
C VAL A 219 9.18 5.12 -0.71
N HIS A 220 9.96 4.21 -1.28
CA HIS A 220 10.19 4.10 -2.71
C HIS A 220 9.31 3.01 -3.29
N ALA A 221 8.64 3.32 -4.39
CA ALA A 221 7.76 2.37 -5.05
C ALA A 221 7.70 2.58 -6.56
N TRP A 222 7.56 1.47 -7.29
CA TRP A 222 7.33 1.44 -8.73
C TRP A 222 6.05 0.67 -9.03
N GLY A 223 4.98 1.37 -9.41
CA GLY A 223 3.72 0.73 -9.82
C GLY A 223 3.07 -0.04 -8.66
N GLY A 224 3.20 0.48 -7.44
CA GLY A 224 2.74 -0.14 -6.20
C GLY A 224 3.70 -1.13 -5.56
N MET A 225 4.76 -1.56 -6.25
CA MET A 225 5.77 -2.46 -5.70
C MET A 225 6.83 -1.70 -4.90
N PRO A 226 7.27 -2.21 -3.74
CA PRO A 226 8.35 -1.57 -2.99
C PRO A 226 9.66 -1.79 -3.76
N VAL A 227 10.47 -0.75 -3.87
CA VAL A 227 11.78 -0.82 -4.51
C VAL A 227 12.85 -0.18 -3.63
N PRO A 228 14.13 -0.56 -3.77
CA PRO A 228 15.23 0.14 -3.10
C PRO A 228 15.31 1.63 -3.48
N ALA A 229 15.90 2.44 -2.62
CA ALA A 229 16.03 3.89 -2.85
C ALA A 229 16.85 4.21 -4.12
N ASP A 230 17.85 3.38 -4.42
CA ASP A 230 18.72 3.49 -5.59
C ASP A 230 18.12 2.85 -6.85
N PHE A 231 16.91 2.27 -6.79
CA PHE A 231 16.32 1.49 -7.89
C PHE A 231 16.34 2.27 -9.21
N ALA A 232 15.89 3.53 -9.21
CA ALA A 232 15.87 4.39 -10.38
C ALA A 232 17.27 4.60 -11.01
N ALA A 233 18.26 4.93 -10.19
CA ALA A 233 19.65 5.11 -10.63
C ALA A 233 20.23 3.78 -11.14
N SER A 234 19.83 2.68 -10.51
CA SER A 234 20.25 1.34 -10.87
C SER A 234 19.76 0.87 -12.24
N MET A 235 18.65 1.43 -12.73
CA MET A 235 18.10 1.14 -14.06
C MET A 235 19.10 1.52 -15.18
N ALA A 236 19.86 2.60 -14.99
CA ALA A 236 20.83 3.08 -15.98
C ALA A 236 22.06 2.16 -16.13
N THR A 237 22.34 1.34 -15.11
CA THR A 237 23.49 0.41 -15.07
C THR A 237 23.03 -1.04 -14.96
N LEU A 238 21.83 -1.35 -15.45
CA LEU A 238 21.33 -2.73 -15.46
C LEU A 238 22.25 -3.65 -16.24
N THR A 239 22.38 -4.89 -15.78
CA THR A 239 23.04 -5.97 -16.50
C THR A 239 22.10 -7.19 -16.58
N PRO A 240 22.29 -8.09 -17.55
CA PRO A 240 21.50 -9.32 -17.62
C PRO A 240 21.54 -10.15 -16.33
N GLU A 241 22.68 -10.19 -15.64
CA GLU A 241 22.86 -10.90 -14.38
C GLU A 241 21.97 -10.32 -13.29
N ARG A 242 21.91 -8.98 -13.17
CA ARG A 242 21.08 -8.31 -12.17
C ARG A 242 19.59 -8.50 -12.44
N ILE A 243 19.17 -8.40 -13.71
CA ILE A 243 17.79 -8.67 -14.13
C ILE A 243 17.43 -10.13 -13.80
N ARG A 244 18.32 -11.06 -14.11
CA ARG A 244 18.13 -12.47 -13.79
C ARG A 244 18.11 -12.72 -12.29
N ALA A 245 18.89 -12.01 -11.48
CA ALA A 245 18.94 -12.20 -10.03
C ALA A 245 17.75 -11.61 -9.27
N GLU A 246 17.00 -10.67 -9.85
CA GLU A 246 15.77 -10.15 -9.24
C GLU A 246 14.83 -11.32 -8.89
N ASP A 247 14.10 -11.28 -7.78
CA ASP A 247 13.18 -12.36 -7.41
C ASP A 247 11.74 -12.00 -7.77
N ASN A 248 11.37 -10.73 -7.63
CA ASN A 248 10.05 -10.24 -7.95
C ASN A 248 9.86 -10.22 -9.48
N ALA A 249 9.00 -11.11 -9.99
CA ALA A 249 8.73 -11.24 -11.43
C ALA A 249 8.25 -9.94 -12.09
N GLU A 250 7.47 -9.11 -11.38
CA GLU A 250 7.00 -7.84 -11.91
C GLU A 250 8.10 -6.79 -11.97
N LEU A 251 8.99 -6.71 -10.97
CA LEU A 251 10.18 -5.84 -11.05
C LEU A 251 11.13 -6.29 -12.14
N ARG A 252 11.34 -7.61 -12.27
CA ARG A 252 12.14 -8.19 -13.35
C ARG A 252 11.60 -7.78 -14.72
N ARG A 253 10.28 -7.81 -14.92
CA ARG A 253 9.64 -7.37 -16.17
C ARG A 253 9.91 -5.90 -16.42
N VAL A 254 9.74 -5.03 -15.42
CA VAL A 254 10.06 -3.59 -15.54
C VAL A 254 11.53 -3.38 -15.93
N MET A 255 12.44 -4.13 -15.32
CA MET A 255 13.87 -4.07 -15.66
C MET A 255 14.14 -4.55 -17.09
N LEU A 256 13.49 -5.63 -17.54
CA LEU A 256 13.59 -6.14 -18.92
C LEU A 256 13.05 -5.15 -19.94
N GLU A 257 11.90 -4.52 -19.66
CA GLU A 257 11.29 -3.50 -20.53
C GLU A 257 12.21 -2.29 -20.68
N HIS A 258 12.80 -1.83 -19.58
CA HIS A 258 13.75 -0.72 -19.63
C HIS A 258 15.07 -1.09 -20.32
N PHE A 259 15.60 -2.29 -20.04
CA PHE A 259 16.86 -2.75 -20.62
C PHE A 259 16.75 -3.07 -22.13
N GLY A 260 15.55 -3.48 -22.55
CA GLY A 260 15.25 -3.94 -23.89
C GLY A 260 15.42 -5.46 -24.04
N TYR A 261 14.39 -6.13 -24.53
CA TYR A 261 14.36 -7.59 -24.69
C TYR A 261 15.45 -8.11 -25.65
N ASP A 262 15.64 -7.45 -26.80
CA ASP A 262 16.63 -7.87 -27.79
C ASP A 262 18.06 -7.77 -27.23
N ARG A 263 18.32 -6.69 -26.48
CA ARG A 263 19.59 -6.47 -25.80
C ARG A 263 19.82 -7.52 -24.71
N TYR A 264 18.79 -7.83 -23.91
CA TYR A 264 18.87 -8.87 -22.89
C TYR A 264 19.19 -10.23 -23.51
N LEU A 265 18.53 -10.63 -24.59
CA LEU A 265 18.81 -11.88 -25.28
C LEU A 265 20.25 -11.94 -25.82
N ALA A 266 20.71 -10.84 -26.44
CA ALA A 266 22.06 -10.75 -26.98
C ALA A 266 23.15 -10.81 -25.89
N GLU A 267 22.93 -10.16 -24.75
CA GLU A 267 23.93 -10.02 -23.68
C GLU A 267 23.83 -11.12 -22.60
N SER A 268 22.71 -11.84 -22.48
CA SER A 268 22.51 -12.88 -21.45
C SER A 268 23.09 -14.25 -21.79
N GLY A 269 23.51 -14.48 -23.05
CA GLY A 269 23.90 -15.80 -23.53
C GLY A 269 22.72 -16.77 -23.68
N ALA A 270 21.48 -16.26 -23.74
CA ALA A 270 20.29 -17.08 -23.92
C ALA A 270 20.27 -17.76 -25.29
N THR A 271 19.96 -19.04 -25.30
CA THR A 271 19.75 -19.84 -26.51
C THR A 271 18.31 -20.37 -26.54
N PRO A 272 17.64 -20.36 -27.71
CA PRO A 272 16.31 -20.93 -27.82
C PRO A 272 16.41 -22.47 -27.77
N LEU A 273 15.75 -23.09 -26.78
CA LEU A 273 15.70 -24.54 -26.58
C LEU A 273 14.53 -25.19 -27.33
N HIS A 274 13.37 -24.52 -27.36
CA HIS A 274 12.17 -25.01 -28.05
C HIS A 274 11.24 -23.84 -28.42
N ARG A 275 10.40 -24.02 -29.46
CA ARG A 275 9.35 -23.08 -29.83
C ARG A 275 8.10 -23.85 -30.27
N ASP A 276 6.95 -23.47 -29.75
CA ASP A 276 5.64 -24.01 -30.14
C ASP A 276 4.56 -22.91 -30.06
N GLU A 277 3.29 -23.29 -30.20
CA GLU A 277 2.14 -22.37 -30.13
C GLU A 277 1.97 -21.67 -28.78
N MET A 278 2.59 -22.17 -27.70
CA MET A 278 2.54 -21.57 -26.37
C MET A 278 3.63 -20.53 -26.13
N GLY A 279 4.66 -20.48 -26.98
CA GLY A 279 5.74 -19.50 -26.87
C GLY A 279 7.12 -20.06 -27.19
N VAL A 280 8.16 -19.46 -26.59
CA VAL A 280 9.55 -19.85 -26.78
C VAL A 280 10.17 -20.24 -25.44
N LEU A 281 10.79 -21.42 -25.38
CA LEU A 281 11.58 -21.86 -24.25
C LEU A 281 13.04 -21.46 -24.47
N TRP A 282 13.58 -20.71 -23.53
CA TRP A 282 14.93 -20.19 -23.55
C TRP A 282 15.77 -20.84 -22.46
N ARG A 283 17.04 -21.07 -22.75
CA ARG A 283 18.03 -21.63 -21.82
C ARG A 283 19.25 -20.72 -21.76
N ILE A 284 19.68 -20.40 -20.56
CA ILE A 284 20.94 -19.70 -20.28
C ILE A 284 21.80 -20.65 -19.45
N ASP A 285 22.91 -21.11 -20.02
CA ASP A 285 23.88 -21.94 -19.28
C ASP A 285 24.73 -21.07 -18.34
N LEU A 286 24.85 -21.51 -17.10
CA LEU A 286 25.63 -20.86 -16.05
C LEU A 286 26.87 -21.69 -15.72
N PRO A 287 28.10 -21.18 -15.96
CA PRO A 287 29.30 -21.92 -15.60
C PRO A 287 29.37 -22.17 -14.09
N GLY A 288 29.37 -23.44 -13.68
CA GLY A 288 29.47 -23.84 -12.27
C GLY A 288 28.16 -23.80 -11.48
N ASP A 289 27.01 -23.63 -12.16
CA ASP A 289 25.68 -23.58 -11.54
C ASP A 289 24.61 -24.27 -12.42
N GLU A 290 23.39 -24.42 -11.92
CA GLU A 290 22.25 -24.96 -12.67
C GLU A 290 21.80 -23.96 -13.77
N PRO A 291 21.50 -24.42 -15.00
CA PRO A 291 21.08 -23.51 -16.08
C PRO A 291 19.73 -22.85 -15.75
N VAL A 292 19.57 -21.60 -16.18
CA VAL A 292 18.29 -20.90 -16.07
C VAL A 292 17.46 -21.16 -17.31
N VAL A 293 16.26 -21.72 -17.11
CA VAL A 293 15.29 -21.95 -18.18
C VAL A 293 14.09 -21.03 -17.97
N MET A 294 13.66 -20.37 -19.04
CA MET A 294 12.53 -19.42 -19.01
C MET A 294 11.60 -19.69 -20.18
N VAL A 295 10.30 -19.56 -19.95
CA VAL A 295 9.32 -19.55 -21.02
C VAL A 295 8.90 -18.11 -21.32
N GLU A 296 9.06 -17.69 -22.57
CA GLU A 296 8.54 -16.45 -23.14
C GLU A 296 7.10 -16.68 -23.56
N VAL A 297 6.17 -16.00 -22.91
CA VAL A 297 4.72 -16.05 -23.20
C VAL A 297 4.18 -14.64 -23.39
N VAL A 298 3.05 -14.53 -24.07
CA VAL A 298 2.25 -13.31 -24.10
C VAL A 298 1.01 -13.59 -23.26
N ASN A 299 0.59 -12.64 -22.41
CA ASN A 299 -0.66 -12.80 -21.67
C ASN A 299 -1.83 -13.02 -22.65
N SER A 300 -2.79 -13.84 -22.24
CA SER A 300 -3.99 -14.11 -23.03
C SER A 300 -5.09 -13.07 -22.84
N THR A 301 -5.03 -12.30 -21.75
CA THR A 301 -5.99 -11.22 -21.44
C THR A 301 -5.37 -9.87 -21.79
N ALA A 302 -6.09 -9.05 -22.56
CA ALA A 302 -5.69 -7.69 -22.84
C ALA A 302 -5.63 -6.86 -21.54
N GLU A 303 -4.60 -6.04 -21.42
CA GLU A 303 -4.47 -5.05 -20.35
C GLU A 303 -5.55 -3.96 -20.49
N PRO A 304 -5.79 -3.12 -19.46
CA PRO A 304 -6.80 -2.06 -19.53
C PRO A 304 -6.61 -1.06 -20.69
N ASP A 305 -5.40 -0.95 -21.25
CA ASP A 305 -5.06 -0.14 -22.41
C ASP A 305 -5.26 -0.87 -23.76
N GLY A 306 -5.76 -2.12 -23.72
CA GLY A 306 -5.95 -2.99 -24.88
C GLY A 306 -4.68 -3.69 -25.37
N GLY A 307 -3.55 -3.49 -24.68
CA GLY A 307 -2.27 -4.09 -25.03
C GLY A 307 -2.12 -5.52 -24.50
N PHE A 308 -1.19 -6.26 -25.11
CA PHE A 308 -0.74 -7.55 -24.60
C PHE A 308 0.71 -7.43 -24.14
N ARG A 309 1.03 -8.01 -22.99
CA ARG A 309 2.34 -7.97 -22.34
C ARG A 309 3.05 -9.30 -22.49
N LYS A 310 4.35 -9.21 -22.77
CA LYS A 310 5.26 -10.36 -22.85
C LYS A 310 5.83 -10.64 -21.45
N TYR A 311 5.74 -11.89 -21.02
CA TYR A 311 6.28 -12.38 -19.75
C TYR A 311 7.37 -13.43 -20.00
N TRP A 312 8.34 -13.45 -19.10
CA TRP A 312 9.45 -14.40 -19.07
C TRP A 312 9.44 -15.08 -17.72
N LEU A 313 8.88 -16.28 -17.67
CA LEU A 313 8.66 -16.99 -16.41
C LEU A 313 9.75 -18.04 -16.24
N ARG A 314 10.46 -18.00 -15.10
CA ARG A 314 11.42 -19.06 -14.77
C ARG A 314 10.66 -20.37 -14.58
N VAL A 315 11.19 -21.44 -15.15
CA VAL A 315 10.64 -22.80 -15.07
C VAL A 315 11.74 -23.77 -14.66
N PRO A 316 11.41 -25.00 -14.22
CA PRO A 316 12.41 -25.97 -13.81
C PRO A 316 13.47 -26.20 -14.89
N PRO A 317 14.77 -26.31 -14.54
CA PRO A 317 15.85 -26.44 -15.51
C PRO A 317 15.79 -27.70 -16.39
N GLY A 318 15.04 -28.71 -15.97
CA GLY A 318 14.74 -29.92 -16.75
C GLY A 318 13.64 -29.76 -17.81
N THR A 319 12.99 -28.60 -17.91
CA THR A 319 11.92 -28.33 -18.88
C THR A 319 12.43 -28.40 -20.32
N ARG A 320 11.68 -29.06 -21.22
CA ARG A 320 12.13 -29.31 -22.60
C ARG A 320 11.27 -28.66 -23.69
N THR A 321 10.00 -28.37 -23.41
CA THR A 321 9.05 -27.76 -24.36
C THR A 321 8.50 -26.47 -23.79
N ALA A 322 8.05 -25.54 -24.65
CA ALA A 322 7.47 -24.29 -24.17
C ALA A 322 6.13 -24.56 -23.49
N ARG A 323 5.29 -25.46 -24.03
CA ARG A 323 4.07 -25.93 -23.37
C ARG A 323 4.30 -26.48 -21.96
N ALA A 324 5.31 -27.33 -21.73
CA ALA A 324 5.62 -27.83 -20.40
C ALA A 324 5.97 -26.70 -19.43
N GLY A 325 6.72 -25.70 -19.90
CA GLY A 325 7.03 -24.51 -19.14
C GLY A 325 5.77 -23.73 -18.73
N VAL A 326 4.87 -23.46 -19.67
CA VAL A 326 3.61 -22.76 -19.38
C VAL A 326 2.73 -23.57 -18.43
N ALA A 327 2.56 -24.88 -18.66
CA ALA A 327 1.78 -25.76 -17.80
C ALA A 327 2.28 -25.71 -16.35
N TRP A 328 3.60 -25.73 -16.15
CA TRP A 328 4.22 -25.64 -14.84
C TRP A 328 3.88 -24.32 -14.12
N THR A 329 3.78 -23.20 -14.83
CA THR A 329 3.40 -21.91 -14.21
C THR A 329 1.97 -21.89 -13.66
N PHE A 330 1.12 -22.81 -14.12
CA PHE A 330 -0.22 -23.04 -13.58
C PHE A 330 -0.27 -24.20 -12.56
N GLY A 331 0.87 -24.78 -12.19
CA GLY A 331 0.94 -25.95 -11.30
C GLY A 331 0.40 -27.23 -11.94
N MET A 332 0.39 -27.32 -13.27
CA MET A 332 -0.17 -28.44 -14.03
C MET A 332 0.92 -29.26 -14.74
N ALA A 333 0.61 -30.52 -15.06
CA ALA A 333 1.43 -31.33 -15.96
C ALA A 333 1.16 -30.96 -17.43
N GLU A 334 2.15 -31.12 -18.30
CA GLU A 334 2.04 -30.77 -19.72
C GLU A 334 0.86 -31.47 -20.43
N ALA A 335 0.61 -32.75 -20.10
CA ALA A 335 -0.45 -33.55 -20.72
C ALA A 335 -1.87 -33.08 -20.35
N ASP A 336 -2.02 -32.45 -19.18
CA ASP A 336 -3.29 -31.96 -18.65
C ASP A 336 -3.56 -30.51 -19.06
N TYR A 337 -2.53 -29.80 -19.53
CA TYR A 337 -2.63 -28.40 -19.93
C TYR A 337 -3.32 -28.23 -21.29
N ARG A 338 -4.60 -27.87 -21.23
CA ARG A 338 -5.45 -27.53 -22.38
C ARG A 338 -5.94 -26.09 -22.27
N PRO A 339 -5.21 -25.11 -22.82
CA PRO A 339 -5.68 -23.73 -22.80
C PRO A 339 -6.94 -23.62 -23.65
N GLU A 340 -7.98 -22.99 -23.10
CA GLU A 340 -9.17 -22.62 -23.85
C GLU A 340 -8.75 -21.59 -24.92
N ARG A 341 -8.95 -21.94 -26.20
CA ARG A 341 -8.76 -20.99 -27.29
C ARG A 341 -9.90 -19.96 -27.23
N GLU A 342 -9.62 -18.77 -26.73
CA GLU A 342 -10.40 -17.60 -27.11
C GLU A 342 -9.86 -17.07 -28.45
N THR A 343 -10.72 -17.13 -29.47
CA THR A 343 -10.51 -16.56 -30.81
C THR A 343 -10.40 -15.06 -30.82
#